data_AF-R7PVZ9-F1
#
_entry.id   AF-R7PVZ9-F1
#
_cell.length_a   1.000
_cell.length_b   1.000
_cell.length_c   1.000
_cell.angle_alpha   90.00
_cell.angle_beta   90.00
_cell.angle_gamma   90.00
#
_symmetry.space_group_name_H-M   'P 1'
#
loop_
_entity.id
_entity.type
_entity.pdbx_description
1 polymer ?
#
loop_
_entity_poly.entity_id
_entity_poly.type
_entity_poly.pdbx_seq_one_letter_code
_entity_poly.pdbx_strand_id
1 'polypeptide(L)'
;MLIKINGEEMNVAEGSTIQDVIDESNAPYTPGSIICLIKGKKELEKNVSKFKIKTTQGSVILELLDTKEAQPLVDVWKKQYNDFENLSIRWSTSNEVAIGPVVTDLEPTSEEYKYYEGDVVLSLSSFSNESTHLILIKENTTNVYSVPPFNKGIFARVIGGKKTLNLLTDDDEVKAIEPIIERSTTTDSSAVSDLDTVLEEGNELFTYVSLEVDNDSPVSVEHMFSVIKDGRIKVDFESESFLGFYELKGINKPKENVVSRTRGTVTVRNSGVGVGKLYIYRENRVLSPNHTNVGKIIKGMEIVDIAKKGDFITIKSNQDRLMLLGHNQNEIDEKLASLNIEHIKEGVTGEDALIVEQTPKYTIDILNEGKVTTKSIHKDDLCEINFTDNAPRTVKYFKLVSGLLEEPIGKIKVHFSVPGMHILIFEGDSNTSKGLVPENTPENIVKACEIGITNMAAKNVGLIGVRFEDNKEFGPTAESFNSTNILGKVVSDYSKLEKFKDGEIVYVKESND
;
A
#
# COMPACT_ATOMS: atom_id res chain seq x y z
N MET A 1 -4.41 -20.19 -19.12
CA MET A 1 -3.52 -19.06 -19.38
C MET A 1 -2.40 -19.02 -18.37
N LEU A 2 -1.18 -18.69 -18.80
CA LEU A 2 -0.02 -18.51 -17.93
C LEU A 2 0.04 -17.06 -17.45
N ILE A 3 0.09 -16.87 -16.14
CA ILE A 3 0.24 -15.57 -15.48
C ILE A 3 1.36 -15.65 -14.43
N LYS A 4 1.72 -14.52 -13.83
CA LYS A 4 2.55 -14.50 -12.61
C LYS A 4 1.78 -13.95 -11.43
N ILE A 5 1.89 -14.60 -10.28
CA ILE A 5 1.41 -14.10 -9.00
C ILE A 5 2.57 -13.88 -8.04
N ASN A 6 2.77 -12.64 -7.59
CA ASN A 6 3.86 -12.24 -6.71
C ASN A 6 5.25 -12.70 -7.22
N GLY A 7 5.42 -12.74 -8.55
CA GLY A 7 6.64 -13.16 -9.25
C GLY A 7 6.73 -14.66 -9.56
N GLU A 8 5.75 -15.47 -9.16
CA GLU A 8 5.71 -16.92 -9.40
C GLU A 8 4.75 -17.28 -10.53
N GLU A 9 5.19 -18.12 -11.46
CA GLU A 9 4.36 -18.53 -12.61
C GLU A 9 3.24 -19.49 -12.18
N MET A 10 2.03 -19.25 -12.72
CA MET A 10 0.85 -20.05 -12.42
C MET A 10 0.00 -20.23 -13.68
N ASN A 11 -0.50 -21.45 -13.90
CA ASN A 11 -1.49 -21.73 -14.92
C ASN A 11 -2.88 -21.63 -14.31
N VAL A 12 -3.72 -20.78 -14.88
CA VAL A 12 -5.11 -20.55 -14.43
C VAL A 12 -6.07 -20.74 -15.60
N ALA A 13 -7.36 -20.96 -15.33
CA ALA A 13 -8.36 -21.09 -16.39
C ALA A 13 -8.50 -19.77 -17.19
N GLU A 14 -8.81 -19.85 -18.48
CA GLU A 14 -9.13 -18.64 -19.25
C GLU A 14 -10.38 -17.98 -18.68
N GLY A 15 -10.36 -16.64 -18.58
CA GLY A 15 -11.46 -15.87 -18.00
C GLY A 15 -11.46 -15.81 -16.46
N SER A 16 -10.45 -16.37 -15.79
CA SER A 16 -10.31 -16.25 -14.33
C SER A 16 -10.18 -14.79 -13.91
N THR A 17 -10.85 -14.45 -12.81
CA THR A 17 -10.79 -13.13 -12.18
C THR A 17 -9.61 -13.04 -11.21
N ILE A 18 -9.29 -11.83 -10.74
CA ILE A 18 -8.32 -11.64 -9.65
C ILE A 18 -8.72 -12.47 -8.41
N GLN A 19 -10.01 -12.50 -8.06
CA GLN A 19 -10.52 -13.29 -6.94
C GLN A 19 -10.24 -14.79 -7.11
N ASP A 20 -10.57 -15.34 -8.27
CA ASP A 20 -10.35 -16.77 -8.56
C ASP A 20 -8.88 -17.16 -8.39
N VAL A 21 -7.97 -16.31 -8.87
CA VAL A 21 -6.53 -16.54 -8.78
C VAL A 21 -6.02 -16.42 -7.34
N ILE A 22 -6.52 -15.48 -6.55
CA ILE A 22 -6.20 -15.37 -5.12
C ILE A 22 -6.60 -16.66 -4.38
N ASP A 23 -7.82 -17.14 -4.63
CA ASP A 23 -8.36 -18.33 -3.98
C ASP A 23 -7.63 -19.62 -4.39
N GLU A 24 -7.35 -19.78 -5.69
CA GLU A 24 -6.63 -20.95 -6.21
C GLU A 24 -5.17 -21.00 -5.73
N SER A 25 -4.50 -19.85 -5.63
CA SER A 25 -3.11 -19.75 -5.19
C SER A 25 -2.93 -19.72 -3.67
N ASN A 26 -4.02 -19.47 -2.91
CA ASN A 26 -3.96 -19.07 -1.50
C ASN A 26 -3.01 -17.89 -1.26
N ALA A 27 -2.95 -16.95 -2.21
CA ALA A 27 -2.11 -15.78 -2.08
C ALA A 27 -2.64 -14.88 -0.95
N PRO A 28 -1.77 -14.39 -0.05
CA PRO A 28 -2.17 -13.44 0.98
C PRO A 28 -2.86 -12.21 0.38
N TYR A 29 -4.03 -11.88 0.94
CA TYR A 29 -4.78 -10.68 0.62
C TYR A 29 -5.65 -10.28 1.82
N THR A 30 -5.55 -9.02 2.24
CA THR A 30 -6.45 -8.44 3.24
C THR A 30 -7.51 -7.58 2.55
N PRO A 31 -8.81 -7.77 2.81
CA PRO A 31 -9.86 -6.99 2.17
C PRO A 31 -9.68 -5.47 2.26
N GLY A 32 -9.88 -4.79 1.14
CA GLY A 32 -9.69 -3.34 1.02
C GLY A 32 -8.22 -2.91 0.89
N SER A 33 -7.28 -3.85 0.81
CA SER A 33 -5.92 -3.56 0.36
C SER A 33 -5.85 -3.41 -1.16
N ILE A 34 -4.91 -2.59 -1.62
CA ILE A 34 -4.62 -2.44 -3.04
C ILE A 34 -3.88 -3.66 -3.58
N ILE A 35 -4.10 -3.94 -4.86
CA ILE A 35 -3.39 -4.96 -5.63
C ILE A 35 -2.72 -4.26 -6.81
N CYS A 36 -1.54 -4.72 -7.20
CA CYS A 36 -0.89 -4.26 -8.43
C CYS A 36 -1.14 -5.27 -9.54
N LEU A 37 -1.76 -4.84 -10.63
CA LEU A 37 -1.88 -5.61 -11.87
C LEU A 37 -1.00 -4.97 -12.93
N ILE A 38 -0.05 -5.73 -13.46
CA ILE A 38 0.78 -5.36 -14.61
C ILE A 38 0.29 -6.15 -15.82
N LYS A 39 -0.17 -5.42 -16.84
CA LYS A 39 -0.69 -6.00 -18.08
C LYS A 39 0.42 -6.67 -18.90
N GLY A 40 0.09 -7.80 -19.52
CA GLY A 40 1.02 -8.56 -20.35
C GLY A 40 1.39 -7.81 -21.64
N LYS A 41 2.55 -8.10 -22.23
CA LYS A 41 3.05 -7.43 -23.45
C LYS A 41 2.03 -7.43 -24.61
N LYS A 42 1.33 -8.54 -24.82
CA LYS A 42 0.29 -8.66 -25.86
C LYS A 42 -0.90 -7.74 -25.59
N GLU A 43 -1.28 -7.58 -24.33
CA GLU A 43 -2.35 -6.66 -23.93
C GLU A 43 -1.92 -5.21 -24.11
N LEU A 44 -0.67 -4.89 -23.76
CA LEU A 44 -0.08 -3.57 -24.00
C LEU A 44 -0.07 -3.23 -25.50
N GLU A 45 0.33 -4.18 -26.35
CA GLU A 45 0.33 -4.04 -27.82
C GLU A 45 -1.07 -3.75 -28.40
N LYS A 46 -2.15 -4.34 -27.84
CA LYS A 46 -3.53 -4.02 -28.24
C LYS A 46 -3.85 -2.54 -28.04
N ASN A 47 -3.30 -1.89 -27.01
CA ASN A 47 -3.54 -0.49 -26.67
C ASN A 47 -2.57 0.50 -27.33
N VAL A 48 -1.62 0.01 -28.15
CA VAL A 48 -0.66 0.88 -28.83
C VAL A 48 -1.34 1.69 -29.93
N SER A 49 -1.10 3.00 -29.93
CA SER A 49 -1.55 3.95 -30.95
C SER A 49 -0.45 4.38 -31.92
N LYS A 50 0.83 4.01 -31.68
CA LYS A 50 1.97 4.48 -32.48
C LYS A 50 2.86 3.33 -32.95
N PHE A 51 3.33 3.41 -34.19
CA PHE A 51 4.20 2.40 -34.79
C PHE A 51 5.41 3.06 -35.43
N LYS A 52 6.57 2.42 -35.33
CA LYS A 52 7.81 2.84 -35.97
C LYS A 52 8.14 1.87 -37.11
N ILE A 53 8.08 2.35 -38.34
CA ILE A 53 8.56 1.63 -39.50
C ILE A 53 10.05 1.94 -39.65
N LYS A 54 10.90 0.92 -39.50
CA LYS A 54 12.34 1.00 -39.79
C LYS A 54 12.58 0.63 -41.23
N THR A 55 13.30 1.46 -41.97
CA THR A 55 13.70 1.25 -43.35
C THR A 55 15.21 1.35 -43.50
N THR A 56 15.72 1.06 -44.69
CA THR A 56 17.14 1.29 -45.07
C THR A 56 17.59 2.75 -44.92
N GLN A 57 16.68 3.74 -45.06
CA GLN A 57 16.98 5.17 -44.96
C GLN A 57 16.70 5.79 -43.59
N GLY A 58 16.25 5.00 -42.60
CA GLY A 58 15.96 5.49 -41.25
C GLY A 58 14.63 4.99 -40.71
N SER A 59 13.84 5.85 -40.08
CA SER A 59 12.56 5.44 -39.51
C SER A 59 11.45 6.47 -39.71
N VAL A 60 10.24 5.97 -39.93
CA VAL A 60 9.01 6.75 -40.03
C VAL A 60 8.11 6.35 -38.87
N ILE A 61 7.49 7.33 -38.21
CA ILE A 61 6.58 7.09 -37.07
C ILE A 61 5.15 7.37 -37.51
N LEU A 62 4.30 6.37 -37.32
CA LEU A 62 2.87 6.43 -37.57
C LEU A 62 2.10 6.59 -36.25
N GLU A 63 1.04 7.38 -36.27
CA GLU A 63 0.02 7.45 -35.23
C GLU A 63 -1.32 7.02 -35.82
N LEU A 64 -1.94 6.00 -35.24
CA LEU A 64 -3.22 5.45 -35.65
C LEU A 64 -4.34 6.46 -35.38
N LEU A 65 -5.34 6.50 -36.27
CA LEU A 65 -6.51 7.35 -36.10
C LEU A 65 -7.47 6.75 -35.07
N ASP A 66 -7.92 7.57 -34.12
CA ASP A 66 -8.94 7.23 -33.13
C ASP A 66 -10.32 7.76 -33.56
N THR A 67 -10.79 7.30 -34.72
CA THR A 67 -12.13 7.63 -35.22
C THR A 67 -12.90 6.37 -35.59
N LYS A 68 -14.23 6.38 -35.40
CA LYS A 68 -15.09 5.21 -35.67
C LYS A 68 -15.01 4.76 -37.12
N GLU A 69 -14.81 5.69 -38.05
CA GLU A 69 -14.71 5.42 -39.48
C GLU A 69 -13.41 4.70 -39.85
N ALA A 70 -12.33 4.95 -39.11
CA ALA A 70 -11.00 4.36 -39.37
C ALA A 70 -10.79 3.03 -38.62
N GLN A 71 -11.58 2.75 -37.58
CA GLN A 71 -11.41 1.57 -36.71
C GLN A 71 -11.26 0.24 -37.47
N PRO A 72 -12.08 -0.08 -38.50
CA PRO A 72 -11.91 -1.33 -39.24
C PRO A 72 -10.53 -1.49 -39.88
N LEU A 73 -9.92 -0.38 -40.33
CA LEU A 73 -8.58 -0.39 -40.93
C LEU A 73 -7.48 -0.45 -39.86
N VAL A 74 -7.70 0.20 -38.72
CA VAL A 74 -6.82 0.11 -37.55
C VAL A 74 -6.74 -1.33 -37.05
N ASP A 75 -7.87 -2.04 -37.01
CA ASP A 75 -7.92 -3.44 -36.58
C ASP A 75 -7.16 -4.35 -37.55
N VAL A 76 -7.33 -4.15 -38.86
CA VAL A 76 -6.55 -4.85 -39.90
C VAL A 76 -5.05 -4.57 -39.74
N TRP A 77 -4.67 -3.30 -39.56
CA TRP A 77 -3.28 -2.93 -39.34
C TRP A 77 -2.70 -3.61 -38.09
N LYS A 78 -3.36 -3.51 -36.93
CA LYS A 78 -2.88 -4.12 -35.68
C LYS A 78 -2.74 -5.64 -35.79
N LYS A 79 -3.58 -6.29 -36.61
CA LYS A 79 -3.51 -7.73 -36.87
C LYS A 79 -2.35 -8.12 -37.81
N GLN A 80 -2.01 -7.28 -38.79
CA GLN A 80 -1.17 -7.66 -39.93
C GLN A 80 0.07 -6.77 -40.16
N TYR A 81 0.39 -5.81 -39.28
CA TYR A 81 1.53 -4.92 -39.51
C TYR A 81 2.86 -5.68 -39.69
N ASN A 82 3.04 -6.84 -39.05
CA ASN A 82 4.23 -7.68 -39.21
C ASN A 82 4.36 -8.25 -40.64
N ASP A 83 3.25 -8.39 -41.38
CA ASP A 83 3.26 -8.90 -42.75
C ASP A 83 3.95 -7.92 -43.73
N PHE A 84 4.10 -6.64 -43.33
CA PHE A 84 4.83 -5.64 -44.09
C PHE A 84 6.34 -5.61 -43.79
N GLU A 85 6.84 -6.42 -42.86
CA GLU A 85 8.27 -6.52 -42.59
C GLU A 85 9.01 -7.25 -43.72
N ASN A 86 10.23 -6.80 -44.01
CA ASN A 86 11.07 -7.34 -45.09
C ASN A 86 10.46 -7.19 -46.49
N LEU A 87 9.48 -6.29 -46.67
CA LEU A 87 8.94 -5.93 -47.98
C LEU A 87 9.67 -4.74 -48.57
N SER A 88 9.87 -4.78 -49.89
CA SER A 88 10.42 -3.69 -50.69
C SER A 88 9.44 -2.52 -50.79
N ILE A 89 9.97 -1.33 -50.97
CA ILE A 89 9.19 -0.18 -51.45
C ILE A 89 8.85 -0.42 -52.92
N ARG A 90 7.56 -0.61 -53.19
CA ARG A 90 7.09 -1.00 -54.53
C ARG A 90 7.18 0.15 -55.52
N TRP A 91 6.91 1.37 -55.07
CA TRP A 91 7.14 2.60 -55.82
C TRP A 91 7.32 3.79 -54.88
N SER A 92 8.01 4.80 -55.37
CA SER A 92 8.16 6.11 -54.73
C SER A 92 8.00 7.21 -55.79
N THR A 93 7.15 8.19 -55.52
CA THR A 93 6.93 9.34 -56.39
C THR A 93 7.20 10.64 -55.63
N SER A 94 6.94 11.79 -56.27
CA SER A 94 6.91 13.07 -55.56
C SER A 94 5.81 13.11 -54.49
N ASN A 95 4.71 12.37 -54.69
CA ASN A 95 3.48 12.50 -53.91
C ASN A 95 3.31 11.40 -52.85
N GLU A 96 3.91 10.22 -53.04
CA GLU A 96 3.73 9.10 -52.12
C GLU A 96 4.87 8.08 -52.15
N VAL A 97 4.86 7.18 -51.17
CA VAL A 97 5.68 5.96 -51.12
C VAL A 97 4.74 4.79 -50.83
N ALA A 98 4.92 3.66 -51.52
CA ALA A 98 4.11 2.47 -51.29
C ALA A 98 4.95 1.27 -50.90
N ILE A 99 4.51 0.57 -49.86
CA ILE A 99 5.13 -0.64 -49.31
C ILE A 99 4.16 -1.81 -49.50
N GLY A 100 4.65 -2.97 -49.94
CA GLY A 100 3.81 -4.15 -50.16
C GLY A 100 4.23 -4.97 -51.38
N PRO A 101 3.37 -5.88 -51.86
CA PRO A 101 1.99 -6.13 -51.39
C PRO A 101 1.89 -7.12 -50.20
N VAL A 102 0.75 -7.07 -49.51
CA VAL A 102 0.25 -8.11 -48.58
C VAL A 102 -1.17 -8.54 -48.95
N VAL A 103 -1.62 -9.68 -48.43
CA VAL A 103 -2.99 -10.19 -48.59
C VAL A 103 -3.87 -9.72 -47.41
N THR A 104 -5.05 -9.16 -47.71
CA THR A 104 -6.03 -8.76 -46.68
C THR A 104 -7.45 -9.25 -47.04
N ASP A 105 -8.38 -9.14 -46.09
CA ASP A 105 -9.80 -9.45 -46.30
C ASP A 105 -10.63 -8.21 -46.71
N LEU A 106 -9.96 -7.11 -47.10
CA LEU A 106 -10.61 -5.86 -47.51
C LEU A 106 -11.15 -5.94 -48.94
N GLU A 107 -12.17 -5.13 -49.24
CA GLU A 107 -12.75 -5.03 -50.60
C GLU A 107 -12.50 -3.63 -51.20
N PRO A 108 -12.04 -3.53 -52.46
CA PRO A 108 -11.70 -2.26 -53.08
C PRO A 108 -12.94 -1.49 -53.55
N THR A 109 -12.85 -0.16 -53.52
CA THR A 109 -13.78 0.77 -54.19
C THR A 109 -13.06 1.50 -55.32
N SER A 110 -13.80 2.08 -56.27
CA SER A 110 -13.24 2.82 -57.41
C SER A 110 -13.37 4.34 -57.28
N GLU A 111 -13.59 4.84 -56.06
CA GLU A 111 -13.82 6.26 -55.81
C GLU A 111 -12.51 7.07 -55.80
N GLU A 112 -12.59 8.30 -56.30
CA GLU A 112 -11.49 9.27 -56.25
C GLU A 112 -11.60 10.10 -54.96
N TYR A 113 -10.48 10.26 -54.26
CA TYR A 113 -10.44 11.01 -53.02
C TYR A 113 -9.28 12.01 -52.98
N LYS A 114 -9.43 13.00 -52.10
CA LYS A 114 -8.37 13.95 -51.74
C LYS A 114 -7.62 13.41 -50.52
N TYR A 115 -6.30 13.38 -50.62
CA TYR A 115 -5.37 12.96 -49.59
C TYR A 115 -4.42 14.10 -49.25
N TYR A 116 -4.03 14.18 -47.99
CA TYR A 116 -3.18 15.25 -47.48
C TYR A 116 -1.82 14.70 -47.06
N GLU A 117 -0.82 15.58 -47.07
CA GLU A 117 0.52 15.27 -46.56
C GLU A 117 0.45 14.58 -45.19
N GLY A 118 1.10 13.42 -45.09
CA GLY A 118 1.17 12.63 -43.88
C GLY A 118 0.03 11.65 -43.69
N ASP A 119 -0.99 11.61 -44.55
CA ASP A 119 -2.00 10.54 -44.51
C ASP A 119 -1.35 9.18 -44.84
N VAL A 120 -1.81 8.13 -44.17
CA VAL A 120 -1.36 6.75 -44.38
C VAL A 120 -2.56 5.89 -44.77
N VAL A 121 -2.44 5.21 -45.91
CA VAL A 121 -3.56 4.60 -46.62
C VAL A 121 -3.30 3.11 -46.85
N LEU A 122 -4.31 2.26 -46.60
CA LEU A 122 -4.33 0.88 -47.12
C LEU A 122 -5.01 0.88 -48.49
N SER A 123 -4.23 0.54 -49.52
CA SER A 123 -4.65 0.54 -50.93
C SER A 123 -4.67 -0.88 -51.48
N LEU A 124 -5.80 -1.30 -52.06
CA LEU A 124 -5.91 -2.58 -52.75
C LEU A 124 -5.59 -2.38 -54.24
N SER A 125 -4.31 -2.12 -54.51
CA SER A 125 -3.81 -1.87 -55.86
C SER A 125 -4.24 -2.97 -56.83
N SER A 126 -4.54 -2.62 -58.08
CA SER A 126 -5.12 -3.54 -59.08
C SER A 126 -6.51 -4.10 -58.73
N PHE A 127 -7.24 -3.47 -57.81
CA PHE A 127 -8.58 -3.92 -57.36
C PHE A 127 -8.59 -5.37 -56.84
N SER A 128 -7.51 -5.78 -56.18
CA SER A 128 -7.36 -7.12 -55.61
C SER A 128 -6.94 -7.06 -54.14
N ASN A 129 -7.57 -7.88 -53.31
CA ASN A 129 -7.24 -8.05 -51.91
C ASN A 129 -5.89 -8.77 -51.69
N GLU A 130 -5.38 -9.45 -52.72
CA GLU A 130 -4.01 -10.01 -52.77
C GLU A 130 -2.93 -8.97 -53.00
N SER A 131 -3.30 -7.71 -53.26
CA SER A 131 -2.38 -6.62 -53.64
C SER A 131 -2.54 -5.39 -52.75
N THR A 132 -2.66 -5.61 -51.44
CA THR A 132 -2.79 -4.52 -50.46
C THR A 132 -1.43 -3.87 -50.21
N HIS A 133 -1.35 -2.56 -50.40
CA HIS A 133 -0.17 -1.74 -50.16
C HIS A 133 -0.43 -0.72 -49.07
N LEU A 134 0.60 -0.44 -48.29
CA LEU A 134 0.65 0.68 -47.35
C LEU A 134 1.21 1.89 -48.10
N ILE A 135 0.39 2.90 -48.33
CA ILE A 135 0.78 4.13 -49.01
C ILE A 135 0.97 5.25 -47.98
N LEU A 136 2.13 5.88 -47.98
CA LEU A 136 2.47 7.04 -47.16
C LEU A 136 2.49 8.29 -48.04
N ILE A 137 1.58 9.22 -47.80
CA ILE A 137 1.40 10.43 -48.62
C ILE A 137 2.44 11.50 -48.22
N LYS A 138 3.24 11.94 -49.21
CA LYS A 138 4.28 12.97 -49.09
C LYS A 138 3.76 14.38 -49.36
N GLU A 139 2.82 14.52 -50.28
CA GLU A 139 2.27 15.81 -50.73
C GLU A 139 0.77 15.68 -50.99
N ASN A 140 0.03 16.78 -50.87
CA ASN A 140 -1.41 16.78 -51.14
C ASN A 140 -1.71 16.31 -52.55
N THR A 141 -2.60 15.33 -52.69
CA THR A 141 -2.91 14.70 -53.98
C THR A 141 -4.39 14.33 -54.08
N THR A 142 -4.88 14.21 -55.30
CA THR A 142 -6.21 13.65 -55.61
C THR A 142 -6.00 12.46 -56.52
N ASN A 143 -6.39 11.27 -56.08
CA ASN A 143 -6.08 10.03 -56.80
C ASN A 143 -7.10 8.92 -56.49
N VAL A 144 -7.09 7.88 -57.32
CA VAL A 144 -7.87 6.64 -57.13
C VAL A 144 -6.92 5.54 -56.64
N TYR A 145 -6.86 5.33 -55.33
CA TYR A 145 -6.00 4.29 -54.72
C TYR A 145 -6.69 2.94 -54.53
N SER A 146 -7.88 2.70 -55.09
CA SER A 146 -8.59 1.43 -54.91
C SER A 146 -8.72 1.03 -53.43
N VAL A 147 -9.23 1.96 -52.62
CA VAL A 147 -9.28 1.85 -51.15
C VAL A 147 -10.55 1.15 -50.69
N PRO A 148 -10.57 0.55 -49.48
CA PRO A 148 -11.80 0.04 -48.89
C PRO A 148 -12.80 1.15 -48.58
N PRO A 149 -14.09 0.82 -48.36
CA PRO A 149 -15.15 1.81 -48.10
C PRO A 149 -15.02 2.52 -46.73
N PHE A 150 -14.00 2.19 -45.94
CA PHE A 150 -13.74 2.75 -44.63
C PHE A 150 -12.77 3.92 -44.73
N ASN A 151 -13.19 5.10 -44.25
CA ASN A 151 -12.36 6.31 -44.12
C ASN A 151 -11.44 6.62 -45.31
N LYS A 152 -11.89 6.35 -46.56
CA LYS A 152 -11.10 6.57 -47.78
C LYS A 152 -9.76 5.81 -47.79
N GLY A 153 -9.67 4.70 -47.06
CA GLY A 153 -8.47 3.90 -46.84
C GLY A 153 -7.51 4.45 -45.77
N ILE A 154 -7.78 5.62 -45.19
CA ILE A 154 -6.87 6.29 -44.24
C ILE A 154 -7.06 5.69 -42.85
N PHE A 155 -5.97 5.26 -42.21
CA PHE A 155 -6.02 4.68 -40.86
C PHE A 155 -4.97 5.23 -39.89
N ALA A 156 -3.98 5.96 -40.39
CA ALA A 156 -2.92 6.53 -39.58
C ALA A 156 -2.38 7.83 -40.20
N ARG A 157 -1.52 8.51 -39.45
CA ARG A 157 -0.75 9.67 -39.90
C ARG A 157 0.72 9.55 -39.60
N VAL A 158 1.56 10.07 -40.49
CA VAL A 158 2.99 10.23 -40.28
C VAL A 158 3.23 11.40 -39.33
N ILE A 159 3.61 11.10 -38.09
CA ILE A 159 3.92 12.09 -37.05
C ILE A 159 5.43 12.30 -36.84
N GLY A 160 6.27 11.43 -37.41
CA GLY A 160 7.73 11.52 -37.32
C GLY A 160 8.43 10.88 -38.52
N GLY A 161 9.65 11.33 -38.81
CA GLY A 161 10.44 10.76 -39.92
C GLY A 161 10.09 11.27 -41.31
N LYS A 162 9.40 12.42 -41.44
CA LYS A 162 9.06 13.04 -42.74
C LYS A 162 10.27 13.19 -43.68
N LYS A 163 11.44 13.56 -43.15
CA LYS A 163 12.68 13.64 -43.93
C LYS A 163 13.10 12.29 -44.49
N THR A 164 13.00 11.22 -43.69
CA THR A 164 13.28 9.85 -44.13
C THR A 164 12.29 9.42 -45.21
N LEU A 165 11.00 9.70 -45.02
CA LEU A 165 9.97 9.40 -46.02
C LEU A 165 10.28 10.02 -47.39
N ASN A 166 10.83 11.24 -47.41
CA ASN A 166 11.21 11.91 -48.66
C ASN A 166 12.46 11.32 -49.34
N LEU A 167 13.26 10.55 -48.62
CA LEU A 167 14.49 9.91 -49.14
C LEU A 167 14.24 8.47 -49.64
N LEU A 168 13.07 7.90 -49.36
CA LEU A 168 12.74 6.53 -49.75
C LEU A 168 12.58 6.40 -51.27
N THR A 169 13.19 5.35 -51.81
CA THR A 169 13.17 4.96 -53.22
C THR A 169 12.73 3.50 -53.36
N ASP A 170 12.52 3.02 -54.57
CA ASP A 170 12.20 1.62 -54.88
C ASP A 170 13.35 0.62 -54.63
N ASP A 171 14.57 1.13 -54.38
CA ASP A 171 15.73 0.32 -53.93
C ASP A 171 15.72 0.03 -52.42
N ASP A 172 14.79 0.62 -51.68
CA ASP A 172 14.71 0.53 -50.22
C ASP A 172 13.70 -0.53 -49.75
N GLU A 173 13.85 -0.98 -48.51
CA GLU A 173 12.96 -1.98 -47.90
C GLU A 173 12.65 -1.68 -46.44
N VAL A 174 11.54 -2.24 -45.95
CA VAL A 174 11.18 -2.24 -44.53
C VAL A 174 11.99 -3.30 -43.81
N LYS A 175 12.72 -2.90 -42.77
CA LYS A 175 13.53 -3.77 -41.93
C LYS A 175 12.76 -4.35 -40.75
N ALA A 176 11.87 -3.57 -40.16
CA ALA A 176 11.04 -3.97 -39.03
C ALA A 176 9.92 -2.93 -38.81
N ILE A 177 8.83 -3.35 -38.18
CA ILE A 177 7.75 -2.47 -37.75
C ILE A 177 7.52 -2.70 -36.25
N GLU A 178 7.84 -1.69 -35.44
CA GLU A 178 7.82 -1.81 -33.99
C GLU A 178 6.70 -0.97 -33.38
N PRO A 179 5.82 -1.53 -32.53
CA PRO A 179 4.92 -0.72 -31.72
C PRO A 179 5.74 0.20 -30.79
N ILE A 180 5.38 1.48 -30.74
CA ILE A 180 5.97 2.45 -29.81
C ILE A 180 5.14 2.45 -28.53
N ILE A 181 5.69 1.85 -27.49
CA ILE A 181 5.11 1.88 -26.15
C ILE A 181 5.55 3.20 -25.50
N GLU A 182 4.62 4.14 -25.32
CA GLU A 182 4.91 5.40 -24.63
C GLU A 182 5.11 5.13 -23.13
N ARG A 183 5.85 6.01 -22.43
CA ARG A 183 6.10 5.86 -20.98
C ARG A 183 4.80 5.80 -20.16
N SER A 184 3.73 6.43 -20.63
CA SER A 184 2.39 6.34 -20.06
C SER A 184 1.77 4.94 -20.18
N THR A 185 2.09 4.20 -21.25
CA THR A 185 1.60 2.83 -21.50
C THR A 185 2.52 1.76 -20.91
N THR A 186 3.80 2.07 -20.65
CA THR A 186 4.75 1.13 -20.03
C THR A 186 4.55 1.00 -18.51
N THR A 187 3.70 1.83 -17.92
CA THR A 187 3.31 1.81 -16.50
C THR A 187 1.81 1.60 -16.34
N ASP A 188 1.20 0.71 -17.13
CA ASP A 188 -0.15 0.19 -16.84
C ASP A 188 -0.15 -0.74 -15.60
N SER A 189 0.72 -0.49 -14.62
CA SER A 189 0.57 -0.97 -13.25
C SER A 189 -0.55 -0.15 -12.62
N SER A 190 -1.75 -0.69 -12.64
CA SER A 190 -2.90 -0.05 -11.99
C SER A 190 -3.01 -0.56 -10.56
N ALA A 191 -3.28 0.35 -9.63
CA ALA A 191 -3.83 -0.05 -8.34
C ALA A 191 -5.26 -0.53 -8.62
N VAL A 192 -5.44 -1.84 -8.61
CA VAL A 192 -6.75 -2.46 -8.81
C VAL A 192 -7.30 -2.82 -7.45
N SER A 193 -8.53 -2.39 -7.19
CA SER A 193 -9.31 -2.82 -6.02
C SER A 193 -10.48 -3.72 -6.39
N ASP A 194 -10.79 -3.82 -7.68
CA ASP A 194 -11.87 -4.65 -8.20
C ASP A 194 -11.39 -6.09 -8.46
N LEU A 195 -11.80 -7.00 -7.57
CA LEU A 195 -11.43 -8.40 -7.61
C LEU A 195 -12.12 -9.17 -8.75
N ASP A 196 -13.17 -8.59 -9.35
CA ASP A 196 -13.88 -9.17 -10.49
C ASP A 196 -13.17 -8.91 -11.83
N THR A 197 -12.03 -8.19 -11.81
CA THR A 197 -11.22 -7.94 -13.00
C THR A 197 -10.74 -9.26 -13.61
N VAL A 198 -11.11 -9.51 -14.87
CA VAL A 198 -10.68 -10.69 -15.63
C VAL A 198 -9.22 -10.53 -16.06
N LEU A 199 -8.42 -11.57 -15.83
CA LEU A 199 -7.00 -11.58 -16.19
C LEU A 199 -6.79 -12.07 -17.63
N GLU A 200 -5.73 -11.58 -18.28
CA GLU A 200 -5.26 -12.05 -19.59
C GLU A 200 -3.92 -12.80 -19.49
N GLU A 201 -3.62 -13.63 -20.49
CA GLU A 201 -2.33 -14.30 -20.66
C GLU A 201 -1.15 -13.32 -20.52
N GLY A 202 -0.19 -13.66 -19.66
CA GLY A 202 1.00 -12.86 -19.41
C GLY A 202 0.80 -11.68 -18.45
N ASN A 203 -0.37 -11.55 -17.81
CA ASN A 203 -0.56 -10.61 -16.70
C ASN A 203 0.34 -10.99 -15.50
N GLU A 204 0.80 -9.99 -14.75
CA GLU A 204 1.48 -10.15 -13.47
C GLU A 204 0.67 -9.49 -12.35
N LEU A 205 0.29 -10.27 -11.35
CA LEU A 205 -0.55 -9.86 -10.22
C LEU A 205 0.28 -9.85 -8.94
N PHE A 206 0.24 -8.77 -8.16
CA PHE A 206 0.86 -8.69 -6.85
C PHE A 206 -0.18 -8.32 -5.79
N THR A 207 -0.44 -9.24 -4.87
CA THR A 207 -1.53 -9.11 -3.88
C THR A 207 -1.02 -8.70 -2.48
N TYR A 208 0.25 -8.98 -2.19
CA TYR A 208 0.89 -8.65 -0.92
C TYR A 208 2.35 -8.24 -1.06
N VAL A 209 2.86 -7.60 -0.01
CA VAL A 209 4.27 -7.28 0.17
C VAL A 209 4.89 -8.28 1.15
N SER A 210 5.98 -8.93 0.74
CA SER A 210 6.75 -9.82 1.61
C SER A 210 7.83 -9.04 2.35
N LEU A 211 7.82 -9.11 3.68
CA LEU A 211 8.71 -8.38 4.56
C LEU A 211 9.61 -9.34 5.34
N GLU A 212 10.91 -9.19 5.21
CA GLU A 212 11.91 -9.85 6.06
C GLU A 212 12.30 -8.90 7.19
N VAL A 213 12.14 -9.33 8.45
CA VAL A 213 12.46 -8.50 9.63
C VAL A 213 13.97 -8.47 9.92
N ASP A 214 14.42 -7.39 10.56
CA ASP A 214 15.80 -7.25 11.03
C ASP A 214 15.97 -7.72 12.47
N ASN A 215 16.60 -8.89 12.66
CA ASN A 215 16.81 -9.48 13.97
C ASN A 215 17.77 -8.67 14.87
N ASP A 216 18.54 -7.75 14.31
CA ASP A 216 19.45 -6.87 15.07
C ASP A 216 18.75 -5.62 15.67
N SER A 217 17.43 -5.49 15.45
CA SER A 217 16.62 -4.36 15.94
C SER A 217 15.32 -4.81 16.64
N PRO A 218 15.40 -5.65 17.68
CA PRO A 218 14.23 -6.27 18.33
C PRO A 218 13.18 -5.26 18.79
N VAL A 219 13.59 -4.12 19.36
CA VAL A 219 12.68 -3.12 19.92
C VAL A 219 11.94 -2.37 18.81
N SER A 220 12.65 -2.03 17.73
CA SER A 220 12.08 -1.30 16.60
C SER A 220 11.27 -2.19 15.66
N VAL A 221 11.59 -3.50 15.59
CA VAL A 221 10.74 -4.48 14.90
C VAL A 221 9.39 -4.62 15.60
N GLU A 222 9.36 -4.67 16.94
CA GLU A 222 8.09 -4.70 17.68
C GLU A 222 7.23 -3.45 17.43
N HIS A 223 7.89 -2.30 17.27
CA HIS A 223 7.23 -1.06 16.86
C HIS A 223 6.60 -1.18 15.48
N MET A 224 7.32 -1.72 14.49
CA MET A 224 6.80 -1.96 13.15
C MET A 224 5.60 -2.91 13.17
N PHE A 225 5.66 -4.00 13.94
CA PHE A 225 4.53 -4.90 14.10
C PHE A 225 3.31 -4.22 14.71
N SER A 226 3.49 -3.19 15.54
CA SER A 226 2.37 -2.43 16.11
C SER A 226 1.68 -1.51 15.09
N VAL A 227 2.38 -1.13 14.01
CA VAL A 227 1.81 -0.36 12.88
C VAL A 227 1.08 -1.28 11.90
N ILE A 228 1.50 -2.55 11.79
CA ILE A 228 0.82 -3.55 10.95
C ILE A 228 -0.36 -4.11 11.73
N LYS A 229 -1.59 -3.83 11.27
CA LYS A 229 -2.83 -4.27 11.92
C LYS A 229 -3.61 -5.16 10.98
N ASP A 230 -4.04 -6.32 11.49
CA ASP A 230 -4.82 -7.30 10.73
C ASP A 230 -4.18 -7.69 9.38
N GLY A 231 -2.84 -7.84 9.40
CA GLY A 231 -2.07 -8.19 8.20
C GLY A 231 -1.93 -7.09 7.16
N ARG A 232 -2.33 -5.84 7.46
CA ARG A 232 -2.21 -4.70 6.54
C ARG A 232 -1.65 -3.45 7.20
N ILE A 233 -1.21 -2.52 6.37
CA ILE A 233 -0.67 -1.23 6.82
C ILE A 233 -1.21 -0.09 5.96
N LYS A 234 -1.53 1.06 6.60
CA LYS A 234 -2.14 2.23 5.92
C LYS A 234 -1.11 3.29 5.58
N VAL A 235 -1.04 3.71 4.32
CA VAL A 235 -0.12 4.76 3.86
C VAL A 235 -0.59 6.14 4.33
N ASP A 236 0.16 6.79 5.22
CA ASP A 236 -0.15 8.16 5.70
C ASP A 236 0.48 9.24 4.83
N PHE A 237 1.56 8.90 4.14
CA PHE A 237 2.33 9.80 3.29
C PHE A 237 2.96 9.05 2.13
N GLU A 238 2.87 9.63 0.93
CA GLU A 238 3.58 9.15 -0.25
C GLU A 238 4.57 10.19 -0.77
N SER A 239 5.63 9.69 -1.38
CA SER A 239 6.57 10.46 -2.22
C SER A 239 7.20 9.53 -3.24
N GLU A 240 7.87 10.09 -4.25
CA GLU A 240 8.69 9.30 -5.19
C GLU A 240 9.74 8.43 -4.46
N SER A 241 10.21 8.88 -3.30
CA SER A 241 11.36 8.29 -2.62
C SER A 241 11.03 7.24 -1.57
N PHE A 242 9.86 7.34 -0.93
CA PHE A 242 9.42 6.47 0.14
C PHE A 242 7.92 6.62 0.42
N LEU A 243 7.36 5.60 1.06
CA LEU A 243 6.08 5.63 1.78
C LEU A 243 6.33 5.87 3.27
N GLY A 244 5.44 6.63 3.90
CA GLY A 244 5.50 6.95 5.34
C GLY A 244 4.24 6.49 6.07
N PHE A 245 4.45 5.92 7.26
CA PHE A 245 3.41 5.38 8.15
C PHE A 245 3.59 6.03 9.53
N TYR A 246 2.64 6.85 9.94
CA TYR A 246 2.78 7.88 10.97
C TYR A 246 1.86 7.67 12.18
N GLU A 247 1.10 6.57 12.23
CA GLU A 247 0.19 6.25 13.34
C GLU A 247 0.86 6.38 14.72
N LEU A 248 2.03 5.77 14.86
CA LEU A 248 2.82 5.76 16.11
C LEU A 248 3.87 6.88 16.19
N LYS A 249 3.73 7.93 15.39
CA LYS A 249 4.55 9.14 15.50
C LYS A 249 4.49 9.68 16.93
N GLY A 250 5.66 9.91 17.52
CA GLY A 250 5.85 10.42 18.87
C GLY A 250 6.34 9.37 19.87
N ILE A 251 6.29 8.08 19.51
CA ILE A 251 6.83 7.01 20.34
C ILE A 251 8.33 6.87 20.07
N ASN A 252 9.15 7.07 21.10
CA ASN A 252 10.60 6.93 21.00
C ASN A 252 11.02 5.46 20.99
N LYS A 253 11.98 5.12 20.13
CA LYS A 253 12.65 3.81 20.08
C LYS A 253 14.16 4.00 20.13
N PRO A 254 14.90 3.06 20.73
CA PRO A 254 16.35 3.13 20.79
C PRO A 254 16.94 3.14 19.38
N LYS A 255 18.16 3.67 19.27
CA LYS A 255 18.95 3.49 18.06
C LYS A 255 19.54 2.07 18.07
N GLU A 256 18.98 1.19 17.25
CA GLU A 256 19.52 -0.15 16.99
C GLU A 256 20.27 -0.18 15.65
N ASN A 257 20.14 -1.25 14.85
CA ASN A 257 20.88 -1.42 13.61
C ASN A 257 20.66 -0.25 12.62
N VAL A 258 21.75 0.27 12.06
CA VAL A 258 21.71 1.37 11.08
C VAL A 258 22.42 0.94 9.82
N VAL A 259 21.65 0.83 8.75
CA VAL A 259 22.14 0.41 7.43
C VAL A 259 21.88 1.47 6.36
N SER A 260 22.50 1.30 5.19
CA SER A 260 22.17 2.09 4.01
C SER A 260 20.72 1.86 3.59
N ARG A 261 20.00 2.94 3.31
CA ARG A 261 18.55 2.90 3.01
C ARG A 261 18.34 2.65 1.53
N THR A 262 18.51 1.41 1.13
CA THR A 262 18.29 0.99 -0.26
C THR A 262 16.80 0.85 -0.57
N ARG A 263 16.46 0.72 -1.84
CA ARG A 263 15.09 0.35 -2.26
C ARG A 263 14.62 -0.92 -1.54
N GLY A 264 13.39 -0.88 -1.03
CA GLY A 264 12.77 -1.92 -0.20
C GLY A 264 13.18 -1.90 1.28
N THR A 265 14.17 -1.10 1.70
CA THR A 265 14.52 -1.00 3.12
C THR A 265 13.36 -0.41 3.92
N VAL A 266 13.10 -0.97 5.10
CA VAL A 266 12.09 -0.51 6.06
C VAL A 266 12.80 0.04 7.29
N THR A 267 12.44 1.26 7.70
CA THR A 267 13.09 1.91 8.86
C THR A 267 12.10 2.59 9.77
N VAL A 268 12.44 2.66 11.05
CA VAL A 268 11.79 3.52 12.04
C VAL A 268 12.71 4.69 12.34
N ARG A 269 12.16 5.90 12.39
CA ARG A 269 12.93 7.06 12.84
C ARG A 269 13.11 7.02 14.36
N ASN A 270 14.35 6.96 14.82
CA ASN A 270 14.71 6.85 16.24
C ASN A 270 14.98 8.20 16.94
N SER A 271 15.20 9.29 16.18
CA SER A 271 15.55 10.59 16.76
C SER A 271 15.15 11.80 15.90
N GLY A 272 15.06 12.97 16.54
CA GLY A 272 14.71 14.25 15.90
C GLY A 272 13.23 14.38 15.54
N VAL A 273 12.89 15.29 14.63
CA VAL A 273 11.48 15.53 14.27
C VAL A 273 10.88 14.30 13.59
N GLY A 274 9.78 13.79 14.15
CA GLY A 274 9.04 12.65 13.61
C GLY A 274 9.54 11.29 14.08
N VAL A 275 10.08 11.18 15.29
CA VAL A 275 10.35 9.87 15.93
C VAL A 275 9.10 8.98 15.91
N GLY A 276 9.30 7.67 15.77
CA GLY A 276 8.23 6.68 15.69
C GLY A 276 7.51 6.62 14.33
N LYS A 277 7.97 7.40 13.34
CA LYS A 277 7.51 7.23 11.97
C LYS A 277 8.23 6.05 11.33
N LEU A 278 7.46 5.19 10.69
CA LEU A 278 7.95 4.09 9.86
C LEU A 278 8.01 4.52 8.39
N TYR A 279 8.97 4.00 7.65
CA TYR A 279 9.23 4.31 6.25
C TYR A 279 9.54 3.05 5.46
N ILE A 280 9.00 2.93 4.26
CA ILE A 280 9.41 1.95 3.25
C ILE A 280 9.99 2.70 2.04
N TYR A 281 11.25 2.43 1.68
CA TYR A 281 11.96 3.18 0.65
C TYR A 281 11.68 2.65 -0.77
N ARG A 282 11.31 3.55 -1.68
CA ARG A 282 11.20 3.30 -3.13
C ARG A 282 12.53 3.49 -3.85
N GLU A 283 13.38 4.37 -3.32
CA GLU A 283 14.68 4.67 -3.93
C GLU A 283 15.81 4.52 -2.92
N ASN A 284 17.03 4.37 -3.44
CA ASN A 284 18.22 4.41 -2.63
C ASN A 284 18.42 5.80 -2.01
N ARG A 285 18.70 5.83 -0.71
CA ARG A 285 18.97 7.02 0.08
C ARG A 285 20.23 6.81 0.91
N VAL A 286 20.94 7.90 1.15
CA VAL A 286 22.13 7.92 1.99
C VAL A 286 21.83 7.37 3.39
N LEU A 287 22.82 6.76 4.05
CA LEU A 287 22.68 6.35 5.43
C LEU A 287 22.32 7.55 6.32
N SER A 288 21.45 7.34 7.31
CA SER A 288 21.13 8.35 8.32
C SER A 288 21.13 7.71 9.70
N PRO A 289 21.88 8.24 10.67
CA PRO A 289 21.94 7.68 12.02
C PRO A 289 20.61 7.82 12.78
N ASN A 290 19.69 8.64 12.28
CA ASN A 290 18.38 8.90 12.89
C ASN A 290 17.32 7.88 12.50
N HIS A 291 17.69 6.87 11.69
CA HIS A 291 16.80 5.80 11.24
C HIS A 291 17.40 4.46 11.63
N THR A 292 16.60 3.65 12.31
CA THR A 292 16.90 2.26 12.65
C THR A 292 16.24 1.36 11.61
N ASN A 293 17.02 0.39 11.10
CA ASN A 293 16.53 -0.62 10.18
C ASN A 293 15.63 -1.61 10.93
N VAL A 294 14.51 -1.97 10.33
CA VAL A 294 13.58 -2.94 10.93
C VAL A 294 13.23 -4.08 9.98
N GLY A 295 13.67 -4.00 8.73
CA GLY A 295 13.45 -5.05 7.77
C GLY A 295 13.65 -4.61 6.33
N LYS A 296 13.32 -5.50 5.41
CA LYS A 296 13.43 -5.30 3.97
C LYS A 296 12.29 -5.97 3.24
N ILE A 297 11.76 -5.29 2.23
CA ILE A 297 10.83 -5.87 1.28
C ILE A 297 11.56 -6.80 0.33
N ILE A 298 11.11 -8.05 0.25
CA ILE A 298 11.69 -9.10 -0.59
C ILE A 298 10.84 -9.34 -1.86
N LYS A 299 9.52 -9.17 -1.77
CA LYS A 299 8.57 -9.30 -2.89
C LYS A 299 7.48 -8.24 -2.80
N GLY A 300 6.89 -7.86 -3.93
CA GLY A 300 5.76 -6.91 -3.98
C GLY A 300 6.19 -5.44 -3.94
N MET A 301 7.40 -5.11 -4.40
CA MET A 301 7.82 -3.71 -4.53
C MET A 301 6.92 -2.93 -5.52
N GLU A 302 6.29 -3.63 -6.45
CA GLU A 302 5.32 -3.14 -7.41
C GLU A 302 4.12 -2.50 -6.72
N ILE A 303 3.64 -3.09 -5.62
CA ILE A 303 2.58 -2.51 -4.77
C ILE A 303 3.11 -1.25 -4.08
N VAL A 304 4.33 -1.32 -3.54
CA VAL A 304 4.97 -0.20 -2.84
C VAL A 304 5.14 1.01 -3.77
N ASP A 305 5.43 0.80 -5.06
CA ASP A 305 5.63 1.87 -6.05
C ASP A 305 4.35 2.60 -6.42
N ILE A 306 3.25 1.86 -6.59
CA ILE A 306 1.98 2.45 -7.02
C ILE A 306 1.17 3.03 -5.86
N ALA A 307 1.41 2.57 -4.62
CA ALA A 307 0.62 2.94 -3.46
C ALA A 307 0.51 4.45 -3.24
N LYS A 308 -0.69 4.91 -2.94
CA LYS A 308 -1.04 6.31 -2.68
C LYS A 308 -1.37 6.52 -1.21
N LYS A 309 -1.38 7.78 -0.81
CA LYS A 309 -1.84 8.15 0.53
C LYS A 309 -3.29 7.69 0.73
N GLY A 310 -3.54 6.97 1.82
CA GLY A 310 -4.86 6.42 2.17
C GLY A 310 -5.00 4.95 1.86
N ASP A 311 -4.16 4.40 0.97
CA ASP A 311 -4.21 3.00 0.58
C ASP A 311 -3.80 2.08 1.74
N PHE A 312 -4.39 0.89 1.76
CA PHE A 312 -3.95 -0.21 2.60
C PHE A 312 -3.13 -1.19 1.77
N ILE A 313 -2.03 -1.66 2.35
CA ILE A 313 -1.15 -2.65 1.72
C ILE A 313 -1.20 -3.92 2.58
N THR A 314 -1.46 -5.07 1.96
CA THR A 314 -1.33 -6.38 2.63
C THR A 314 0.15 -6.69 2.86
N ILE A 315 0.52 -7.02 4.10
CA ILE A 315 1.88 -7.34 4.52
C ILE A 315 1.92 -8.79 4.97
N LYS A 316 2.86 -9.57 4.40
CA LYS A 316 3.26 -10.87 4.92
C LYS A 316 4.69 -10.79 5.42
N SER A 317 4.86 -10.90 6.74
CA SER A 317 6.20 -10.98 7.31
C SER A 317 6.71 -12.41 7.29
N ASN A 318 8.04 -12.60 7.24
CA ASN A 318 8.67 -13.88 7.50
C ASN A 318 8.55 -14.30 8.98
N GLN A 319 8.19 -13.36 9.87
CA GLN A 319 7.98 -13.61 11.28
C GLN A 319 6.70 -12.94 11.76
N ASP A 320 5.80 -13.72 12.38
CA ASP A 320 4.62 -13.17 13.04
C ASP A 320 4.98 -12.60 14.41
N ARG A 321 4.29 -11.51 14.78
CA ARG A 321 4.39 -10.90 16.11
C ARG A 321 3.96 -11.91 17.19
N LEU A 322 4.82 -12.16 18.17
CA LEU A 322 4.52 -12.97 19.34
C LEU A 322 3.98 -12.09 20.47
N MET A 323 2.76 -11.59 20.28
CA MET A 323 2.00 -10.88 21.31
C MET A 323 1.17 -11.88 22.12
N LEU A 324 1.54 -12.10 23.39
CA LEU A 324 0.86 -13.04 24.29
C LEU A 324 -0.11 -12.33 25.23
N LEU A 325 0.05 -11.01 25.41
CA LEU A 325 -0.81 -10.20 26.27
C LEU A 325 -2.28 -10.27 25.82
N GLY A 326 -3.18 -10.41 26.77
CA GLY A 326 -4.62 -10.49 26.51
C GLY A 326 -5.15 -11.89 26.17
N HIS A 327 -4.27 -12.89 26.02
CA HIS A 327 -4.66 -14.30 25.87
C HIS A 327 -4.75 -15.02 27.22
N ASN A 328 -5.47 -16.15 27.25
CA ASN A 328 -5.40 -17.05 28.39
C ASN A 328 -4.06 -17.82 28.38
N GLN A 329 -3.49 -18.02 29.56
CA GLN A 329 -2.18 -18.66 29.71
C GLN A 329 -2.11 -20.12 29.24
N ASN A 330 -3.22 -20.84 29.21
CA ASN A 330 -3.30 -22.22 28.73
C ASN A 330 -3.54 -22.31 27.23
N GLU A 331 -4.20 -21.32 26.63
CA GLU A 331 -4.49 -21.29 25.19
C GLU A 331 -3.22 -21.12 24.33
N ILE A 332 -2.17 -20.50 24.90
CA ILE A 332 -0.95 -20.20 24.16
C ILE A 332 0.10 -21.32 24.19
N ASP A 333 -0.08 -22.35 25.01
CA ASP A 333 0.90 -23.44 25.18
C ASP A 333 1.17 -24.17 23.86
N GLU A 334 0.11 -24.53 23.12
CA GLU A 334 0.24 -25.23 21.84
C GLU A 334 0.95 -24.37 20.79
N LYS A 335 0.65 -23.06 20.77
CA LYS A 335 1.29 -22.10 19.87
C LYS A 335 2.78 -21.99 20.17
N LEU A 336 3.17 -21.81 21.43
CA LEU A 336 4.57 -21.72 21.83
C LEU A 336 5.32 -23.05 21.59
N ALA A 337 4.70 -24.19 21.88
CA ALA A 337 5.28 -25.50 21.62
C ALA A 337 5.56 -25.73 20.12
N SER A 338 4.65 -25.29 19.24
CA SER A 338 4.84 -25.39 17.78
C SER A 338 6.05 -24.59 17.27
N LEU A 339 6.48 -23.58 18.03
CA LEU A 339 7.62 -22.71 17.75
C LEU A 339 8.88 -23.13 18.54
N ASN A 340 8.83 -24.24 19.28
CA ASN A 340 9.88 -24.70 20.20
C ASN A 340 10.27 -23.67 21.27
N ILE A 341 9.28 -22.94 21.79
CA ILE A 341 9.47 -21.94 22.86
C ILE A 341 9.02 -22.55 24.20
N GLU A 342 9.91 -22.58 25.19
CA GLU A 342 9.57 -22.96 26.56
C GLU A 342 8.67 -21.90 27.22
N HIS A 343 7.54 -22.32 27.77
CA HIS A 343 6.60 -21.42 28.45
C HIS A 343 6.71 -21.54 29.97
N ILE A 344 7.18 -20.47 30.62
CA ILE A 344 7.25 -20.35 32.08
C ILE A 344 6.07 -19.51 32.55
N LYS A 345 5.24 -20.06 33.44
CA LYS A 345 4.00 -19.45 33.91
C LYS A 345 4.15 -18.87 35.31
N GLU A 346 3.87 -17.59 35.47
CA GLU A 346 3.77 -16.88 36.75
C GLU A 346 2.37 -16.30 36.96
N GLY A 347 1.95 -16.16 38.22
CA GLY A 347 0.66 -15.58 38.57
C GLY A 347 -0.49 -16.59 38.60
N VAL A 348 -1.65 -16.17 38.11
CA VAL A 348 -2.90 -16.96 38.15
C VAL A 348 -2.87 -18.05 37.10
N THR A 349 -3.38 -19.25 37.43
CA THR A 349 -3.52 -20.34 36.46
C THR A 349 -4.98 -20.77 36.35
N GLY A 350 -5.38 -21.34 35.20
CA GLY A 350 -6.74 -21.81 34.95
C GLY A 350 -7.46 -21.02 33.84
N GLU A 351 -8.79 -21.14 33.77
CA GLU A 351 -9.61 -20.55 32.70
C GLU A 351 -9.66 -19.01 32.73
N ASP A 352 -9.46 -18.40 33.89
CA ASP A 352 -9.48 -16.94 34.06
C ASP A 352 -8.08 -16.28 34.05
N ALA A 353 -7.03 -17.05 33.72
CA ALA A 353 -5.65 -16.61 33.74
C ALA A 353 -5.29 -15.74 32.52
N LEU A 354 -5.59 -14.45 32.59
CA LEU A 354 -5.29 -13.48 31.54
C LEU A 354 -3.83 -13.03 31.61
N ILE A 355 -3.06 -13.20 30.54
CA ILE A 355 -1.68 -12.73 30.46
C ILE A 355 -1.63 -11.21 30.36
N VAL A 356 -0.83 -10.57 31.22
CA VAL A 356 -0.64 -9.12 31.27
C VAL A 356 0.81 -8.67 31.16
N GLU A 357 1.77 -9.58 31.34
CA GLU A 357 3.19 -9.32 31.06
C GLU A 357 3.85 -10.53 30.39
N GLN A 358 4.84 -10.27 29.54
CA GLN A 358 5.72 -11.28 28.93
C GLN A 358 7.18 -10.84 29.01
N THR A 359 8.08 -11.78 29.29
CA THR A 359 9.54 -11.57 29.36
C THR A 359 10.27 -12.75 28.69
N PRO A 360 11.10 -12.54 27.65
CA PRO A 360 11.41 -11.27 27.00
C PRO A 360 10.19 -10.55 26.42
N LYS A 361 10.30 -9.23 26.28
CA LYS A 361 9.17 -8.41 25.82
C LYS A 361 8.93 -8.56 24.32
N TYR A 362 10.00 -8.61 23.53
CA TYR A 362 9.94 -8.47 22.08
C TYR A 362 9.97 -9.82 21.38
N THR A 363 9.27 -9.90 20.25
CA THR A 363 9.14 -11.12 19.43
C THR A 363 10.48 -11.76 19.10
N ILE A 364 11.44 -10.95 18.63
CA ILE A 364 12.77 -11.42 18.24
C ILE A 364 13.56 -11.98 19.42
N ASP A 365 13.45 -11.34 20.59
CA ASP A 365 14.15 -11.81 21.79
C ASP A 365 13.58 -13.15 22.29
N ILE A 366 12.25 -13.31 22.26
CA ILE A 366 11.59 -14.58 22.62
C ILE A 366 12.07 -15.72 21.72
N LEU A 367 12.14 -15.48 20.41
CA LEU A 367 12.59 -16.48 19.44
C LEU A 367 14.06 -16.83 19.63
N ASN A 368 14.91 -15.83 19.90
CA ASN A 368 16.33 -16.03 20.14
C ASN A 368 16.61 -16.78 21.45
N GLU A 369 15.85 -16.49 22.51
CA GLU A 369 16.01 -17.17 23.79
C GLU A 369 15.38 -18.58 23.80
N GLY A 370 14.38 -18.84 22.94
CA GLY A 370 13.64 -20.09 22.92
C GLY A 370 12.80 -20.32 24.17
N LYS A 371 12.52 -19.25 24.94
CA LYS A 371 11.72 -19.28 26.17
C LYS A 371 11.00 -17.96 26.40
N VAL A 372 9.89 -18.02 27.11
CA VAL A 372 9.15 -16.84 27.56
C VAL A 372 8.50 -17.10 28.92
N THR A 373 8.67 -16.14 29.83
CA THR A 373 7.92 -16.06 31.08
C THR A 373 6.71 -15.17 30.89
N THR A 374 5.52 -15.68 31.16
CA THR A 374 4.29 -14.87 31.19
C THR A 374 3.78 -14.71 32.62
N LYS A 375 3.28 -13.52 32.94
CA LYS A 375 2.58 -13.23 34.19
C LYS A 375 1.11 -12.96 33.90
N SER A 376 0.25 -13.65 34.62
CA SER A 376 -1.20 -13.57 34.49
C SER A 376 -1.90 -13.07 35.74
N ILE A 377 -3.07 -12.46 35.56
CA ILE A 377 -4.01 -12.03 36.62
C ILE A 377 -5.37 -12.67 36.38
N HIS A 378 -6.28 -12.58 37.36
CA HIS A 378 -7.68 -12.91 37.10
C HIS A 378 -8.26 -11.88 36.13
N LYS A 379 -9.04 -12.32 35.16
CA LYS A 379 -9.71 -11.43 34.20
C LYS A 379 -10.49 -10.30 34.89
N ASP A 380 -11.13 -10.59 36.01
CA ASP A 380 -11.89 -9.62 36.81
C ASP A 380 -11.03 -8.56 37.52
N ASP A 381 -9.70 -8.67 37.48
CA ASP A 381 -8.77 -7.67 38.02
C ASP A 381 -8.32 -6.67 36.93
N LEU A 382 -8.73 -6.87 35.67
CA LEU A 382 -8.43 -5.97 34.56
C LEU A 382 -9.30 -4.70 34.63
N CYS A 383 -8.66 -3.54 34.47
CA CYS A 383 -9.35 -2.26 34.37
C CYS A 383 -9.77 -1.99 32.92
N GLU A 384 -11.07 -2.07 32.63
CA GLU A 384 -11.60 -1.78 31.30
C GLU A 384 -12.08 -0.32 31.22
N ILE A 385 -11.65 0.37 30.18
CA ILE A 385 -11.92 1.79 29.96
C ILE A 385 -12.64 1.97 28.63
N ASN A 386 -13.82 2.58 28.68
CA ASN A 386 -14.50 3.08 27.49
C ASN A 386 -14.00 4.50 27.22
N PHE A 387 -13.27 4.70 26.12
CA PHE A 387 -12.69 5.99 25.75
C PHE A 387 -13.69 6.88 25.01
N THR A 388 -13.56 8.18 25.19
CA THR A 388 -14.38 9.18 24.48
C THR A 388 -13.75 9.65 23.18
N ASP A 389 -14.57 9.83 22.15
CA ASP A 389 -14.15 10.46 20.89
C ASP A 389 -14.02 11.99 21.01
N ASN A 390 -14.54 12.59 22.09
CA ASN A 390 -14.51 14.03 22.30
C ASN A 390 -13.14 14.54 22.79
N ALA A 391 -12.22 13.64 23.13
CA ALA A 391 -10.90 13.98 23.67
C ALA A 391 -9.72 13.25 23.01
N PRO A 392 -9.57 13.27 21.67
CA PRO A 392 -8.62 12.43 20.95
C PRO A 392 -7.15 12.64 21.36
N ARG A 393 -6.74 13.87 21.73
CA ARG A 393 -5.36 14.12 22.18
C ARG A 393 -5.11 13.53 23.56
N THR A 394 -6.10 13.69 24.44
CA THR A 394 -6.08 13.18 25.81
C THR A 394 -6.07 11.65 25.82
N VAL A 395 -6.94 11.02 25.02
CA VAL A 395 -6.97 9.56 24.83
C VAL A 395 -5.65 9.06 24.27
N LYS A 396 -5.11 9.70 23.23
CA LYS A 396 -3.80 9.31 22.66
C LYS A 396 -2.68 9.39 23.70
N TYR A 397 -2.66 10.41 24.55
CA TYR A 397 -1.69 10.52 25.64
C TYR A 397 -1.84 9.40 26.66
N PHE A 398 -3.08 9.08 27.09
CA PHE A 398 -3.30 7.95 27.99
C PHE A 398 -2.81 6.63 27.38
N LYS A 399 -3.18 6.35 26.12
CA LYS A 399 -2.75 5.15 25.41
C LYS A 399 -1.22 5.09 25.24
N LEU A 400 -0.56 6.24 25.08
CA LEU A 400 0.90 6.34 25.03
C LEU A 400 1.54 5.98 26.37
N VAL A 401 1.09 6.60 27.47
CA VAL A 401 1.67 6.40 28.82
C VAL A 401 1.42 4.98 29.32
N SER A 402 0.23 4.43 29.04
CA SER A 402 -0.14 3.07 29.44
C SER A 402 0.47 1.98 28.56
N GLY A 403 0.95 2.30 27.35
CA GLY A 403 1.43 1.32 26.36
C GLY A 403 0.36 0.78 25.41
N LEU A 404 -0.91 1.15 25.58
CA LEU A 404 -2.04 0.71 24.76
C LEU A 404 -1.96 1.12 23.27
N LEU A 405 -1.01 1.98 22.88
CA LEU A 405 -0.76 2.25 21.45
C LEU A 405 -0.06 1.09 20.74
N GLU A 406 0.67 0.25 21.47
CA GLU A 406 1.47 -0.85 20.90
C GLU A 406 1.01 -2.23 21.42
N GLU A 407 0.39 -2.27 22.59
CA GLU A 407 0.00 -3.49 23.31
C GLU A 407 -1.51 -3.54 23.56
N PRO A 408 -2.13 -4.73 23.53
CA PRO A 408 -3.56 -4.87 23.83
C PRO A 408 -3.88 -4.66 25.32
N ILE A 409 -2.89 -4.85 26.21
CA ILE A 409 -2.99 -4.61 27.65
C ILE A 409 -1.92 -3.59 28.02
N GLY A 410 -2.34 -2.50 28.64
CA GLY A 410 -1.45 -1.46 29.15
C GLY A 410 -1.25 -1.57 30.66
N LYS A 411 -0.38 -0.70 31.18
CA LYS A 411 -0.12 -0.59 32.62
C LYS A 411 0.00 0.86 33.06
N ILE A 412 -0.65 1.20 34.17
CA ILE A 412 -0.52 2.50 34.81
C ILE A 412 -0.15 2.29 36.28
N LYS A 413 0.73 3.13 36.80
CA LYS A 413 1.24 3.02 38.16
C LYS A 413 0.53 4.00 39.07
N VAL A 414 0.04 3.52 40.21
CA VAL A 414 -0.60 4.38 41.22
C VAL A 414 0.43 5.34 41.79
N HIS A 415 0.13 6.64 41.72
CA HIS A 415 0.97 7.68 42.28
C HIS A 415 0.67 7.89 43.75
N PHE A 416 -0.61 8.15 44.07
CA PHE A 416 -1.12 8.15 45.43
C PHE A 416 -2.63 7.91 45.44
N SER A 417 -3.09 7.26 46.50
CA SER A 417 -4.51 7.20 46.87
C SER A 417 -4.79 8.26 47.94
N VAL A 418 -5.95 8.94 47.89
CA VAL A 418 -6.34 9.87 48.95
C VAL A 418 -7.47 9.24 49.78
N PRO A 419 -7.18 8.73 50.99
CA PRO A 419 -8.19 8.09 51.84
C PRO A 419 -9.38 9.03 52.09
N GLY A 420 -10.59 8.56 51.80
CA GLY A 420 -11.84 9.30 52.02
C GLY A 420 -12.27 10.25 50.90
N MET A 421 -11.47 10.43 49.84
CA MET A 421 -11.87 11.23 48.66
C MET A 421 -12.40 10.41 47.48
N HIS A 422 -12.42 9.06 47.58
CA HIS A 422 -12.87 8.16 46.51
C HIS A 422 -12.21 8.48 45.16
N ILE A 423 -10.91 8.80 45.17
CA ILE A 423 -10.10 9.13 44.00
C ILE A 423 -8.82 8.30 44.02
N LEU A 424 -8.44 7.81 42.85
CA LEU A 424 -7.15 7.18 42.59
C LEU A 424 -6.37 7.98 41.56
N ILE A 425 -5.15 8.41 41.91
CA ILE A 425 -4.27 9.18 41.02
C ILE A 425 -3.13 8.27 40.55
N PHE A 426 -2.83 8.34 39.26
CA PHE A 426 -1.78 7.59 38.61
C PHE A 426 -0.67 8.50 38.10
N GLU A 427 0.52 7.94 37.96
CA GLU A 427 1.68 8.60 37.38
C GLU A 427 1.40 8.96 35.91
N GLY A 428 1.68 10.20 35.54
CA GLY A 428 1.77 10.63 34.15
C GLY A 428 3.22 10.73 33.69
N ASP A 429 3.39 11.08 32.42
CA ASP A 429 4.69 11.45 31.85
C ASP A 429 4.72 12.94 31.47
N SER A 430 5.56 13.70 32.18
CA SER A 430 5.77 15.14 31.97
C SER A 430 6.41 15.51 30.63
N ASN A 431 7.14 14.58 30.00
CA ASN A 431 7.80 14.84 28.72
C ASN A 431 6.79 14.81 27.56
N THR A 432 5.81 13.91 27.65
CA THR A 432 4.80 13.68 26.62
C THR A 432 3.48 14.42 26.88
N SER A 433 3.27 14.96 28.09
CA SER A 433 2.07 15.74 28.45
C SER A 433 2.05 17.16 27.85
N LYS A 434 3.17 17.61 27.27
CA LYS A 434 3.29 18.91 26.59
C LYS A 434 2.40 18.93 25.34
N GLY A 435 1.24 19.56 25.45
CA GLY A 435 0.26 19.67 24.35
C GLY A 435 -1.15 19.21 24.69
N LEU A 436 -1.39 18.79 25.94
CA LEU A 436 -2.73 18.55 26.50
C LEU A 436 -3.46 19.88 26.70
N VAL A 437 -3.99 20.43 25.61
CA VAL A 437 -4.90 21.58 25.64
C VAL A 437 -6.22 21.20 26.32
N PRO A 438 -6.95 22.15 26.92
CA PRO A 438 -8.31 21.89 27.40
C PRO A 438 -9.19 21.28 26.29
N GLU A 439 -9.74 20.10 26.57
CA GLU A 439 -10.49 19.27 25.64
C GLU A 439 -11.43 18.35 26.45
N ASN A 440 -12.73 18.32 26.14
CA ASN A 440 -13.73 17.56 26.91
C ASN A 440 -13.68 17.84 28.43
N THR A 441 -13.64 19.12 28.80
CA THR A 441 -13.63 19.55 30.21
C THR A 441 -15.02 19.41 30.83
N PRO A 442 -15.15 18.94 32.09
CA PRO A 442 -16.43 18.92 32.79
C PRO A 442 -17.02 20.34 32.94
N GLU A 443 -18.35 20.44 33.04
CA GLU A 443 -19.02 21.73 33.27
C GLU A 443 -19.66 21.83 34.66
N ASN A 444 -20.45 20.83 35.05
CA ASN A 444 -21.30 20.89 36.24
C ASN A 444 -21.05 19.75 37.22
N ILE A 445 -20.76 18.56 36.70
CA ILE A 445 -20.59 17.35 37.50
C ILE A 445 -19.66 16.40 36.76
N VAL A 446 -18.79 15.76 37.52
CA VAL A 446 -18.03 14.58 37.11
C VAL A 446 -18.76 13.38 37.68
N LYS A 447 -19.03 12.40 36.84
CA LYS A 447 -19.74 11.18 37.24
C LYS A 447 -18.79 10.15 37.85
N ALA A 448 -19.34 9.32 38.73
CA ALA A 448 -18.63 8.16 39.23
C ALA A 448 -18.05 7.31 38.08
N CYS A 449 -16.83 6.84 38.28
CA CYS A 449 -15.97 6.09 37.35
C CYS A 449 -15.46 6.87 36.14
N GLU A 450 -15.67 8.19 36.06
CA GLU A 450 -15.00 8.99 35.03
C GLU A 450 -13.49 9.06 35.29
N ILE A 451 -12.74 8.86 34.22
CA ILE A 451 -11.29 8.97 34.19
C ILE A 451 -10.91 10.24 33.43
N GLY A 452 -9.96 10.98 33.97
CA GLY A 452 -9.54 12.25 33.41
C GLY A 452 -8.06 12.52 33.58
N ILE A 453 -7.57 13.51 32.84
CA ILE A 453 -6.18 13.93 32.83
C ILE A 453 -6.07 15.43 33.04
N THR A 454 -5.11 15.84 33.85
CA THR A 454 -4.81 17.24 34.08
C THR A 454 -4.25 17.85 32.81
N ASN A 455 -4.92 18.88 32.30
CA ASN A 455 -4.51 19.60 31.09
C ASN A 455 -3.57 20.78 31.43
N MET A 456 -3.14 21.51 30.41
CA MET A 456 -2.15 22.58 30.53
C MET A 456 -2.62 23.85 31.27
N ALA A 457 -3.90 23.92 31.71
CA ALA A 457 -4.40 25.01 32.54
C ALA A 457 -3.97 24.87 34.02
N ALA A 458 -3.40 23.74 34.42
CA ALA A 458 -2.82 23.51 35.74
C ALA A 458 -1.33 23.14 35.67
N LYS A 459 -0.65 23.20 36.83
CA LYS A 459 0.79 22.91 36.94
C LYS A 459 1.12 21.43 36.77
N ASN A 460 0.22 20.55 37.19
CA ASN A 460 0.44 19.09 37.23
C ASN A 460 -0.01 18.40 35.93
N VAL A 461 0.31 19.00 34.77
CA VAL A 461 -0.14 18.52 33.46
C VAL A 461 0.31 17.08 33.19
N GLY A 462 -0.65 16.23 32.81
CA GLY A 462 -0.44 14.81 32.53
C GLY A 462 -0.77 13.87 33.69
N LEU A 463 -1.07 14.35 34.90
CA LEU A 463 -1.60 13.48 35.95
C LEU A 463 -2.89 12.82 35.48
N ILE A 464 -3.03 11.53 35.76
CA ILE A 464 -4.20 10.72 35.41
C ILE A 464 -4.97 10.45 36.71
N GLY A 465 -6.29 10.58 36.69
CA GLY A 465 -7.11 10.37 37.87
C GLY A 465 -8.43 9.69 37.54
N VAL A 466 -8.89 8.84 38.44
CA VAL A 466 -10.22 8.21 38.39
C VAL A 466 -10.95 8.59 39.67
N ARG A 467 -12.22 8.97 39.54
CA ARG A 467 -13.09 9.24 40.68
C ARG A 467 -14.20 8.20 40.76
N PHE A 468 -14.52 7.71 41.95
CA PHE A 468 -15.51 6.65 42.16
C PHE A 468 -16.85 7.16 42.70
N GLU A 469 -16.99 8.47 42.89
CA GLU A 469 -18.23 9.15 43.27
C GLU A 469 -18.51 10.38 42.40
N ASP A 470 -19.77 10.80 42.34
CA ASP A 470 -20.16 12.04 41.67
C ASP A 470 -19.56 13.26 42.39
N ASN A 471 -18.99 14.22 41.65
CA ASN A 471 -18.46 15.45 42.24
C ASN A 471 -18.75 16.70 41.41
N LYS A 472 -19.09 17.80 42.09
CA LYS A 472 -19.51 19.07 41.47
C LYS A 472 -18.46 20.18 41.54
N GLU A 473 -17.32 19.93 42.17
CA GLU A 473 -16.30 20.95 42.45
C GLU A 473 -14.99 20.68 41.70
N PHE A 474 -14.57 19.41 41.61
CA PHE A 474 -13.25 19.02 41.10
C PHE A 474 -13.30 17.84 40.14
N GLY A 475 -12.37 17.83 39.19
CA GLY A 475 -12.14 16.77 38.20
C GLY A 475 -11.65 15.44 38.82
N PRO A 476 -11.55 14.37 38.00
CA PRO A 476 -10.94 13.11 38.44
C PRO A 476 -9.49 13.21 38.95
N THR A 477 -8.75 14.25 38.56
CA THR A 477 -7.38 14.49 39.01
C THR A 477 -7.27 15.42 40.23
N ALA A 478 -8.40 15.72 40.88
CA ALA A 478 -8.54 16.72 41.95
C ALA A 478 -8.21 18.17 41.54
N GLU A 479 -7.98 18.43 40.26
CA GLU A 479 -7.87 19.77 39.69
C GLU A 479 -9.26 20.35 39.37
N SER A 480 -9.34 21.64 39.05
CA SER A 480 -10.61 22.25 38.64
C SER A 480 -11.12 21.66 37.33
N PHE A 481 -12.42 21.82 37.06
CA PHE A 481 -13.04 21.35 35.82
C PHE A 481 -12.35 21.86 34.55
N ASN A 482 -12.05 23.16 34.48
CA ASN A 482 -11.35 23.75 33.33
C ASN A 482 -9.93 23.20 33.15
N SER A 483 -9.34 22.65 34.21
CA SER A 483 -8.00 22.06 34.22
C SER A 483 -7.98 20.55 34.01
N THR A 484 -9.14 19.93 33.76
CA THR A 484 -9.25 18.47 33.62
C THR A 484 -9.92 18.09 32.31
N ASN A 485 -9.28 17.24 31.52
CA ASN A 485 -9.89 16.63 30.33
C ASN A 485 -10.45 15.26 30.70
N ILE A 486 -11.74 15.01 30.46
CA ILE A 486 -12.29 13.66 30.61
C ILE A 486 -11.88 12.82 29.40
N LEU A 487 -11.28 11.66 29.66
CA LEU A 487 -10.83 10.75 28.60
C LEU A 487 -11.78 9.58 28.37
N GLY A 488 -12.68 9.32 29.32
CA GLY A 488 -13.57 8.18 29.26
C GLY A 488 -14.12 7.77 30.61
N LYS A 489 -14.56 6.51 30.69
CA LYS A 489 -15.15 5.93 31.89
C LYS A 489 -14.61 4.53 32.13
N VAL A 490 -14.29 4.21 33.39
CA VAL A 490 -14.01 2.84 33.83
C VAL A 490 -15.33 2.07 33.87
N VAL A 491 -15.37 0.92 33.20
CA VAL A 491 -16.58 0.08 33.07
C VAL A 491 -16.47 -1.26 33.80
N SER A 492 -15.27 -1.67 34.20
CA SER A 492 -15.09 -2.86 35.05
C SER A 492 -15.39 -2.57 36.52
N ASP A 493 -15.39 -3.61 37.36
CA ASP A 493 -15.66 -3.50 38.80
C ASP A 493 -14.60 -2.65 39.50
N TYR A 494 -14.96 -1.40 39.81
CA TYR A 494 -14.08 -0.43 40.45
C TYR A 494 -13.87 -0.68 41.95
N SER A 495 -14.62 -1.60 42.58
CA SER A 495 -14.47 -1.90 44.01
C SER A 495 -13.08 -2.46 44.35
N LYS A 496 -12.41 -3.05 43.35
CA LYS A 496 -11.02 -3.50 43.46
C LYS A 496 -10.03 -2.36 43.24
N LEU A 497 -10.33 -1.43 42.33
CA LEU A 497 -9.48 -0.26 42.04
C LEU A 497 -9.31 0.63 43.27
N GLU A 498 -10.35 0.84 44.07
CA GLU A 498 -10.27 1.61 45.33
C GLU A 498 -9.29 1.02 46.37
N LYS A 499 -8.93 -0.27 46.24
CA LYS A 499 -8.06 -0.97 47.20
C LYS A 499 -6.58 -0.88 46.83
N PHE A 500 -6.26 -0.37 45.64
CA PHE A 500 -4.87 -0.26 45.20
C PHE A 500 -4.11 0.75 46.05
N LYS A 501 -2.86 0.40 46.34
CA LYS A 501 -1.93 1.20 47.13
C LYS A 501 -0.93 1.93 46.26
N ASP A 502 -0.31 2.95 46.85
CA ASP A 502 0.75 3.73 46.23
C ASP A 502 1.86 2.82 45.67
N GLY A 503 2.19 3.02 44.39
CA GLY A 503 3.21 2.27 43.68
C GLY A 503 2.75 0.96 43.03
N GLU A 504 1.52 0.50 43.27
CA GLU A 504 0.97 -0.70 42.61
C GLU A 504 0.66 -0.44 41.12
N ILE A 505 0.65 -1.51 40.34
CA ILE A 505 0.38 -1.48 38.89
C ILE A 505 -1.07 -1.88 38.66
N VAL A 506 -1.81 -1.03 37.96
CA VAL A 506 -3.12 -1.37 37.41
C VAL A 506 -2.95 -1.70 35.92
N TYR A 507 -3.40 -2.89 35.54
CA TYR A 507 -3.45 -3.31 34.14
C TYR A 507 -4.73 -2.80 33.51
N VAL A 508 -4.62 -2.17 32.34
CA VAL A 508 -5.72 -1.48 31.67
C VAL A 508 -5.94 -2.03 30.27
N LYS A 509 -7.19 -1.96 29.79
CA LYS A 509 -7.58 -2.33 28.43
C LYS A 509 -8.69 -1.39 27.93
N GLU A 510 -8.72 -1.17 26.62
CA GLU A 510 -9.89 -0.58 25.96
C GLU A 510 -11.08 -1.54 25.99
N SER A 511 -12.23 -1.04 26.45
CA SER A 511 -13.50 -1.76 26.32
C SER A 511 -13.89 -1.80 24.85
N ASN A 512 -14.04 -3.00 24.29
CA ASN A 512 -14.67 -3.18 22.99
C ASN A 512 -16.14 -3.51 23.25
N ASP A 513 -17.06 -2.75 22.65
CA ASP A 513 -18.51 -2.99 22.72
C ASP A 513 -18.90 -4.40 22.21
#